data_AF-A0AA88PFW8-F1
#
_entry.id   AF-A0AA88PFW8-F1
#
_cell.length_a   1.000
_cell.length_b   1.000
_cell.length_c   1.000
_cell.angle_alpha   90.00
_cell.angle_beta   90.00
_cell.angle_gamma   90.00
#
_symmetry.space_group_name_H-M   'P 1'
#
loop_
_entity.id
_entity.type
_entity.pdbx_description
1 polymer ?
#
loop_
_entity_poly.entity_id
_entity_poly.type
_entity_poly.pdbx_seq_one_letter_code
_entity_poly.pdbx_strand_id
1 'polypeptide(L)'
;MHKSKRYLEEVKKIQQISSLKSNLEKLECHFTWDLGKYRNELQGMRRNMQDVDQERCTWLVHYYNLLGYIQQTLGFSTEALKYLHEAESVMQEQGTEEAGVRLQVNKANLAWVYFLKGEMDKSKRYLEEVKRLQQMHPAPPGCALHPEVGGEKGWTLVKFNKSKKHQAIDYFKMALKEQDRKEWHKGMP
;
A
#
# COMPACT_ATOMS: atom_id res chain seq x y z
N MET A 1 -6.11 15.45 42.80
CA MET A 1 -6.66 15.80 41.46
C MET A 1 -5.69 15.57 40.29
N HIS A 2 -4.38 15.90 40.38
CA HIS A 2 -3.44 15.79 39.25
C HIS A 2 -3.22 14.36 38.70
N LYS A 3 -3.15 13.32 39.55
CA LYS A 3 -3.01 11.92 39.10
C LYS A 3 -4.20 11.41 38.26
N SER A 4 -5.41 11.88 38.55
CA SER A 4 -6.63 11.47 37.84
C SER A 4 -6.74 12.09 36.44
N LYS A 5 -6.32 13.36 36.27
CA LYS A 5 -6.28 14.00 34.94
C LYS A 5 -5.28 13.31 33.99
N ARG A 6 -4.07 13.03 34.47
CA ARG A 6 -3.02 12.33 33.69
C ARG A 6 -3.46 10.94 33.25
N TYR A 7 -4.11 10.18 34.14
CA TYR A 7 -4.66 8.87 33.81
C TYR A 7 -5.72 8.95 32.70
N LEU A 8 -6.64 9.93 32.77
CA LEU A 8 -7.66 10.13 31.76
C LEU A 8 -7.08 10.52 30.39
N GLU A 9 -6.00 11.30 30.36
CA GLU A 9 -5.29 11.64 29.12
C GLU A 9 -4.59 10.43 28.50
N GLU A 10 -3.97 9.58 29.31
CA GLU A 10 -3.33 8.34 28.86
C GLU A 10 -4.37 7.36 28.27
N VAL A 11 -5.51 7.17 28.94
CA VAL A 11 -6.62 6.34 28.42
C VAL A 11 -7.14 6.88 27.10
N LYS A 12 -7.35 8.20 26.97
CA LYS A 12 -7.77 8.82 25.71
C LYS A 12 -6.75 8.57 24.59
N LYS A 13 -5.46 8.68 24.88
CA LYS A 13 -4.39 8.43 23.90
C LYS A 13 -4.38 6.97 23.42
N ILE A 14 -4.52 6.01 24.34
CA ILE A 14 -4.60 4.58 24.01
C ILE A 14 -5.81 4.30 23.10
N GLN A 15 -6.97 4.87 23.44
CA GLN A 15 -8.18 4.70 22.64
C GLN A 15 -8.01 5.28 21.22
N GLN A 16 -7.36 6.44 21.08
CA GLN A 16 -7.07 7.04 19.78
C GLN A 16 -6.11 6.18 18.95
N ILE A 17 -5.05 5.64 19.56
CA ILE A 17 -4.09 4.76 18.89
C ILE A 17 -4.78 3.48 18.41
N SER A 18 -5.62 2.87 19.26
CA SER A 18 -6.39 1.68 18.92
C SER A 18 -7.35 1.93 17.76
N SER A 19 -8.10 3.05 17.81
CA SER A 19 -9.01 3.45 16.73
C SER A 19 -8.29 3.72 15.41
N LEU A 20 -7.15 4.42 15.46
CA LEU A 20 -6.32 4.65 14.27
C LEU A 20 -5.83 3.33 13.67
N LYS A 21 -5.30 2.43 14.51
CA LYS A 21 -4.83 1.11 14.06
C LYS A 21 -5.94 0.32 13.37
N SER A 22 -7.14 0.27 13.95
CA SER A 22 -8.29 -0.43 13.35
C SER A 22 -8.68 0.14 11.98
N ASN A 23 -8.54 1.45 11.78
CA ASN A 23 -8.76 2.05 10.46
C ASN A 23 -7.64 1.71 9.46
N LEU A 24 -6.38 1.66 9.92
CA LEU A 24 -5.24 1.27 9.09
C LEU A 24 -5.32 -0.21 8.65
N GLU A 25 -5.83 -1.09 9.51
CA GLU A 25 -6.04 -2.53 9.22
C GLU A 25 -7.08 -2.78 8.11
N LYS A 26 -7.91 -1.78 7.78
CA LYS A 26 -8.91 -1.86 6.69
C LYS A 26 -8.36 -1.39 5.34
N LEU A 27 -7.18 -0.76 5.30
CA LEU A 27 -6.61 -0.26 4.06
C LEU A 27 -6.07 -1.41 3.22
N GLU A 28 -6.01 -1.22 1.90
CA GLU A 28 -5.42 -2.18 0.98
C GLU A 28 -3.99 -1.77 0.66
N CYS A 29 -3.03 -2.37 1.38
CA CYS A 29 -1.60 -2.12 1.19
C CYS A 29 -0.75 -3.29 1.69
N HIS A 30 0.57 -3.16 1.56
CA HIS A 30 1.50 -4.26 1.85
C HIS A 30 1.45 -4.73 3.31
N PHE A 31 1.08 -3.84 4.24
CA PHE A 31 0.94 -4.15 5.66
C PHE A 31 -0.31 -4.97 6.00
N THR A 32 -1.32 -4.99 5.12
CA THR A 32 -2.61 -5.67 5.31
C THR A 32 -2.82 -6.84 4.35
N TRP A 33 -1.94 -7.03 3.36
CA TRP A 33 -1.99 -8.14 2.40
C TRP A 33 -1.46 -9.48 2.92
N ASP A 34 -1.16 -9.58 4.23
CA ASP A 34 -0.71 -10.81 4.87
C ASP A 34 0.48 -11.46 4.14
N LEU A 35 1.51 -10.68 3.82
CA LEU A 35 2.61 -11.17 2.96
C LEU A 35 3.53 -12.20 3.64
N GLY A 36 3.35 -12.44 4.95
CA GLY A 36 4.30 -13.19 5.78
C GLY A 36 5.52 -12.32 6.15
N LYS A 37 6.06 -12.54 7.36
CA LYS A 37 7.15 -11.73 7.93
C LYS A 37 8.39 -12.56 8.22
N TYR A 38 8.84 -13.36 7.25
CA TYR A 38 10.05 -14.17 7.38
C TYR A 38 11.29 -13.31 7.09
N ARG A 39 12.00 -12.90 8.15
CA ARG A 39 13.12 -11.95 8.06
C ARG A 39 14.16 -12.33 6.99
N ASN A 40 14.53 -13.61 6.91
CA ASN A 40 15.54 -14.09 5.95
C ASN A 40 15.05 -13.99 4.50
N GLU A 41 13.78 -14.32 4.24
CA GLU A 41 13.18 -14.19 2.90
C GLU A 41 13.12 -12.72 2.46
N LEU A 42 12.70 -11.83 3.36
CA LEU A 42 12.66 -10.38 3.10
C LEU A 42 14.05 -9.79 2.84
N GLN A 43 15.07 -10.27 3.56
CA GLN A 43 16.46 -9.87 3.30
C GLN A 43 16.95 -10.34 1.93
N GLY A 44 16.63 -11.57 1.53
CA GLY A 44 16.95 -12.08 0.19
C GLY A 44 16.24 -11.28 -0.90
N MET A 45 14.93 -11.04 -0.72
CA MET A 45 14.14 -10.23 -1.66
C MET A 45 14.70 -8.81 -1.80
N ARG A 46 15.07 -8.16 -0.69
CA ARG A 46 15.70 -6.84 -0.71
C ARG A 46 16.97 -6.80 -1.57
N ARG A 47 17.84 -7.81 -1.45
CA ARG A 47 19.07 -7.90 -2.25
C ARG A 47 18.76 -8.05 -3.73
N ASN A 48 17.90 -9.01 -4.07
CA ASN A 48 17.51 -9.27 -5.47
C ASN A 48 16.83 -8.07 -6.13
N MET A 49 16.12 -7.27 -5.33
CA MET A 49 15.50 -6.05 -5.81
C MET A 49 16.57 -4.99 -6.13
N GLN A 50 17.59 -4.80 -5.29
CA GLN A 50 18.67 -3.82 -5.51
C GLN A 50 19.40 -3.96 -6.87
N ASP A 51 19.39 -5.16 -7.45
CA ASP A 51 20.04 -5.46 -8.74
C ASP A 51 19.15 -5.18 -9.97
N VAL A 52 17.89 -4.75 -9.78
CA VAL A 52 16.96 -4.42 -10.88
C VAL A 52 17.28 -3.05 -11.47
N ASP A 53 17.45 -3.01 -12.79
CA ASP A 53 17.53 -1.75 -13.55
C ASP A 53 16.22 -0.97 -13.42
N GLN A 54 16.29 0.14 -12.68
CA GLN A 54 15.14 0.98 -12.34
C GLN A 54 14.64 1.77 -13.55
N GLU A 55 15.52 2.12 -14.49
CA GLU A 55 15.17 2.91 -15.68
C GLU A 55 14.30 2.13 -16.67
N ARG A 56 14.35 0.79 -16.62
CA ARG A 56 13.56 -0.11 -17.45
C ARG A 56 12.35 -0.71 -16.72
N CYS A 57 12.11 -0.33 -15.47
CA CYS A 57 11.05 -0.92 -14.65
C CYS A 57 9.69 -0.27 -14.93
N THR A 58 8.85 -0.95 -15.71
CA THR A 58 7.44 -0.52 -15.97
C THR A 58 6.62 -0.38 -14.67
N TRP A 59 7.02 -1.07 -13.60
CA TRP A 59 6.32 -1.12 -12.31
C TRP A 59 7.10 -0.43 -11.19
N LEU A 60 7.83 0.64 -11.52
CA LEU A 60 8.75 1.32 -10.60
C LEU A 60 8.08 1.77 -9.29
N VAL A 61 6.82 2.24 -9.37
CA VAL A 61 6.02 2.61 -8.19
C VAL A 61 5.77 1.43 -7.28
N HIS A 62 5.27 0.30 -7.82
CA HIS A 62 5.00 -0.91 -7.04
C HIS A 62 6.29 -1.45 -6.40
N TYR A 63 7.38 -1.35 -7.14
CA TYR A 63 8.71 -1.74 -6.70
C TYR A 63 9.16 -0.91 -5.48
N TYR A 64 9.04 0.42 -5.52
CA TYR A 64 9.35 1.28 -4.38
C TYR A 64 8.41 1.07 -3.19
N ASN A 65 7.12 0.87 -3.44
CA ASN A 65 6.16 0.53 -2.38
C ASN A 65 6.54 -0.76 -1.64
N LEU A 66 6.92 -1.79 -2.38
CA LEU A 66 7.36 -3.06 -1.81
C LEU A 66 8.68 -2.91 -1.04
N LEU A 67 9.66 -2.16 -1.56
CA LEU A 67 10.89 -1.87 -0.81
C LEU A 67 10.61 -1.11 0.49
N GLY A 68 9.69 -0.15 0.47
CA GLY A 68 9.22 0.56 1.66
C GLY A 68 8.71 -0.39 2.73
N TYR A 69 7.81 -1.32 2.35
CA TYR A 69 7.30 -2.35 3.25
C TYR A 69 8.40 -3.27 3.79
N ILE A 70 9.30 -3.75 2.93
CA ILE A 70 10.40 -4.65 3.31
C ILE A 70 11.31 -3.97 4.34
N GLN A 71 11.73 -2.74 4.07
CA GLN A 71 12.61 -1.99 4.98
C GLN A 71 11.92 -1.76 6.33
N GLN A 72 10.66 -1.34 6.33
CA GLN A 72 9.91 -1.17 7.58
C GLN A 72 9.79 -2.47 8.36
N THR A 73 9.51 -3.59 7.70
CA THR A 73 9.38 -4.90 8.34
C THR A 73 10.71 -5.40 8.90
N LEU A 74 11.83 -4.97 8.32
CA LEU A 74 13.18 -5.24 8.81
C LEU A 74 13.65 -4.27 9.91
N GLY A 75 12.86 -3.25 10.25
CA GLY A 75 13.15 -2.26 11.30
C GLY A 75 13.79 -0.96 10.81
N PHE A 76 13.89 -0.76 9.51
CA PHE A 76 14.54 0.40 8.87
C PHE A 76 13.51 1.43 8.41
N SER A 77 12.88 2.12 9.38
CA SER A 77 11.74 3.02 9.09
C SER A 77 12.13 4.27 8.28
N THR A 78 13.39 4.74 8.37
CA THR A 78 13.84 5.92 7.61
C THR A 78 14.01 5.57 6.14
N GLU A 79 14.63 4.44 5.85
CA GLU A 79 14.80 3.87 4.52
C GLU A 79 13.45 3.51 3.91
N ALA A 80 12.51 3.01 4.72
CA ALA A 80 11.14 2.76 4.30
C ALA A 80 10.48 4.04 3.78
N LEU A 81 10.55 5.14 4.54
CA LEU A 81 10.01 6.44 4.12
C LEU A 81 10.70 6.97 2.86
N LYS A 82 12.03 6.82 2.74
CA LYS A 82 12.77 7.22 1.54
C LYS A 82 12.15 6.59 0.29
N TYR A 83 12.01 5.26 0.25
CA TYR A 83 11.44 4.58 -0.92
C TYR A 83 9.98 4.96 -1.17
N LEU A 84 9.18 5.11 -0.12
CA LEU A 84 7.77 5.51 -0.30
C LEU A 84 7.65 6.91 -0.89
N HIS A 85 8.51 7.85 -0.50
CA HIS A 85 8.55 9.20 -1.07
C HIS A 85 9.11 9.20 -2.51
N GLU A 86 10.08 8.34 -2.85
CA GLU A 86 10.51 8.14 -4.25
C GLU A 86 9.33 7.66 -5.12
N ALA A 87 8.52 6.73 -4.61
CA ALA A 87 7.32 6.30 -5.33
C ALA A 87 6.32 7.45 -5.55
N GLU A 88 6.12 8.32 -4.55
CA GLU A 88 5.29 9.54 -4.71
C GLU A 88 5.84 10.48 -5.77
N SER A 89 7.15 10.75 -5.79
CA SER A 89 7.80 11.61 -6.78
C SER A 89 7.60 11.07 -8.20
N VAL A 90 7.83 9.78 -8.42
CA VAL A 90 7.60 9.13 -9.73
C VAL A 90 6.16 9.31 -10.20
N MET A 91 5.18 9.19 -9.29
CA MET A 91 3.77 9.38 -9.64
C MET A 91 3.42 10.84 -9.96
N GLN A 92 4.03 11.79 -9.25
CA GLN A 92 3.83 13.22 -9.52
C GLN A 92 4.38 13.62 -10.88
N GLU A 93 5.54 13.10 -11.27
CA GLU A 93 6.15 13.34 -12.59
C GLU A 93 5.33 12.76 -13.74
N GLN A 94 4.62 11.65 -13.53
CA GLN A 94 3.75 11.05 -14.54
C GLN A 94 2.49 11.86 -14.85
N GLY A 95 2.00 12.70 -13.92
CA GLY A 95 0.97 13.71 -14.18
C GLY A 95 -0.40 13.20 -14.69
N THR A 96 -0.74 11.91 -14.56
CA THR A 96 -2.00 11.33 -15.06
C THR A 96 -3.06 11.16 -13.99
N GLU A 97 -4.34 11.18 -14.36
CA GLU A 97 -5.47 10.87 -13.45
C GLU A 97 -5.35 9.44 -12.87
N GLU A 98 -4.80 8.50 -13.66
CA GLU A 98 -4.47 7.13 -13.23
C GLU A 98 -3.39 7.09 -12.12
N ALA A 99 -2.52 8.10 -12.04
CA ALA A 99 -1.53 8.22 -10.96
C ALA A 99 -2.21 8.42 -9.59
N GLY A 100 -3.38 9.05 -9.55
CA GLY A 100 -4.16 9.23 -8.32
C GLY A 100 -4.61 7.91 -7.69
N VAL A 101 -4.96 6.93 -8.50
CA VAL A 101 -5.34 5.59 -8.02
C VAL A 101 -4.12 4.82 -7.51
N ARG A 102 -3.00 4.88 -8.23
CA ARG A 102 -1.75 4.21 -7.84
C ARG A 102 -1.19 4.77 -6.52
N LEU A 103 -1.49 6.02 -6.19
CA LEU A 103 -1.14 6.62 -4.89
C LEU A 103 -1.87 5.97 -3.71
N GLN A 104 -3.02 5.29 -3.90
CA GLN A 104 -3.78 4.72 -2.76
C GLN A 104 -2.94 3.74 -1.93
N VAL A 105 -2.25 2.80 -2.58
CA VAL A 105 -1.40 1.81 -1.89
C VAL A 105 -0.19 2.49 -1.23
N ASN A 106 0.43 3.44 -1.92
CA ASN A 106 1.57 4.19 -1.41
C ASN A 106 1.20 5.01 -0.14
N LYS A 107 0.13 5.81 -0.19
CA LYS A 107 -0.34 6.62 0.93
C LYS A 107 -0.76 5.75 2.12
N ALA A 108 -1.36 4.59 1.86
CA ALA A 108 -1.67 3.62 2.90
C ALA A 108 -0.41 3.03 3.54
N ASN A 109 0.63 2.73 2.76
CA ASN A 109 1.93 2.32 3.29
C ASN A 109 2.58 3.43 4.15
N LEU A 110 2.55 4.69 3.70
CA LEU A 110 3.05 5.83 4.48
C LEU A 110 2.29 5.98 5.81
N ALA A 111 0.96 5.85 5.79
CA ALA A 111 0.14 5.89 7.00
C ALA A 111 0.58 4.83 8.02
N TRP A 112 0.86 3.60 7.56
CA TRP A 112 1.37 2.50 8.39
C TRP A 112 2.78 2.77 8.93
N VAL A 113 3.71 3.23 8.09
CA VAL A 113 5.09 3.53 8.50
C VAL A 113 5.11 4.62 9.58
N TYR A 114 4.37 5.71 9.39
CA TYR A 114 4.28 6.78 10.40
C TYR A 114 3.59 6.30 11.69
N PHE A 115 2.59 5.43 11.59
CA PHE A 115 1.98 4.79 12.76
C PHE A 115 3.02 3.97 13.54
N LEU A 116 3.78 3.11 12.87
CA LEU A 116 4.81 2.26 13.49
C LEU A 116 5.97 3.08 14.09
N LYS A 117 6.25 4.27 13.55
CA LYS A 117 7.23 5.23 14.11
C LYS A 117 6.71 6.01 15.33
N GLY A 118 5.42 5.90 15.67
CA GLY A 118 4.81 6.67 16.76
C GLY A 118 4.31 8.07 16.35
N GLU A 119 4.38 8.42 15.06
CA GLU A 119 4.00 9.73 14.52
C GLU A 119 2.52 9.75 14.11
N MET A 120 1.64 9.68 15.12
CA MET A 120 0.20 9.50 14.93
C MET A 120 -0.47 10.57 14.06
N ASP A 121 -0.06 11.84 14.15
CA ASP A 121 -0.67 12.91 13.38
C ASP A 121 -0.34 12.82 11.89
N LYS A 122 0.89 12.41 11.54
CA LYS A 122 1.25 12.13 10.14
C LYS A 122 0.47 10.93 9.61
N SER A 123 0.39 9.86 10.41
CA SER A 123 -0.39 8.67 10.05
C SER A 123 -1.86 9.00 9.76
N LYS A 124 -2.50 9.83 10.61
CA LYS A 124 -3.88 10.31 10.40
C LYS A 124 -4.03 11.10 9.10
N ARG A 125 -3.12 12.02 8.79
CA ARG A 125 -3.17 12.79 7.54
C ARG A 125 -3.11 11.89 6.30
N TYR A 126 -2.21 10.90 6.30
CA TYR A 126 -2.14 9.95 5.18
C TYR A 126 -3.39 9.05 5.11
N LEU A 127 -3.95 8.64 6.25
CA LEU A 127 -5.23 7.91 6.26
C LEU A 127 -6.37 8.73 5.64
N GLU A 128 -6.44 10.04 5.94
CA GLU A 128 -7.42 10.95 5.34
C GLU A 128 -7.20 11.09 3.83
N GLU A 129 -5.95 11.17 3.39
CA GLU A 129 -5.61 11.22 1.97
C GLU A 129 -6.02 9.95 1.23
N VAL A 130 -5.79 8.76 1.82
CA VAL A 130 -6.26 7.48 1.25
C VAL A 130 -7.78 7.48 1.10
N LYS A 131 -8.52 7.93 2.12
CA LYS A 131 -9.99 8.03 2.06
C LYS A 131 -10.46 8.95 0.94
N ARG A 132 -9.80 10.11 0.77
CA ARG A 132 -10.11 11.05 -0.31
C ARG A 132 -9.87 10.42 -1.69
N LEU A 133 -8.73 9.74 -1.87
CA LEU A 133 -8.42 9.04 -3.12
C LEU A 133 -9.43 7.93 -3.44
N GLN A 134 -9.85 7.15 -2.44
CA GLN A 134 -10.87 6.12 -2.58
C GLN A 134 -12.25 6.68 -2.95
N GLN A 135 -12.59 7.89 -2.47
CA GLN A 135 -13.83 8.57 -2.84
C GLN A 135 -13.79 9.11 -4.26
N MET A 136 -12.65 9.68 -4.69
CA MET A 136 -12.49 10.19 -6.05
C MET A 136 -12.39 9.07 -7.09
N HIS A 137 -11.79 7.94 -6.71
CA HIS A 137 -11.57 6.80 -7.60
C HIS A 137 -12.07 5.49 -6.94
N PRO A 138 -13.40 5.32 -6.81
CA PRO A 138 -13.97 4.13 -6.22
C PRO A 138 -13.71 2.91 -7.10
N ALA A 139 -13.74 1.72 -6.50
CA ALA A 139 -13.70 0.48 -7.27
C ALA A 139 -14.91 0.43 -8.24
N PRO A 140 -14.73 -0.08 -9.48
CA PRO A 140 -15.83 -0.25 -10.42
C PRO A 140 -16.97 -1.11 -9.85
N PRO A 141 -18.23 -0.94 -10.29
CA PRO A 141 -19.35 -1.73 -9.81
C PRO A 141 -19.11 -3.24 -9.94
N GLY A 142 -19.29 -3.97 -8.84
CA GLY A 142 -19.06 -5.43 -8.78
C GLY A 142 -17.59 -5.84 -8.56
N CYS A 143 -16.65 -4.88 -8.47
CA CYS A 143 -15.26 -5.15 -8.13
C CYS A 143 -15.01 -4.89 -6.64
N ALA A 144 -14.31 -5.81 -5.97
CA ALA A 144 -13.90 -5.62 -4.58
C ALA A 144 -12.80 -4.55 -4.41
N LEU A 145 -11.94 -4.41 -5.43
CA LEU A 145 -10.82 -3.46 -5.46
C LEU A 145 -10.81 -2.71 -6.79
N HIS A 146 -10.25 -1.50 -6.77
CA HIS A 146 -9.92 -0.81 -8.01
C HIS A 146 -8.83 -1.61 -8.78
N PRO A 147 -8.92 -1.75 -10.12
CA PRO A 147 -7.96 -2.53 -10.92
C PRO A 147 -6.48 -2.27 -10.63
N GLU A 148 -6.04 -1.02 -10.56
CA GLU A 148 -4.64 -0.68 -10.20
C GLU A 148 -4.20 -1.26 -8.84
N VAL A 149 -5.05 -1.16 -7.80
CA VAL A 149 -4.77 -1.72 -6.47
C VAL A 149 -4.71 -3.25 -6.53
N GLY A 150 -5.63 -3.87 -7.27
CA GLY A 150 -5.62 -5.31 -7.51
C GLY A 150 -4.39 -5.79 -8.28
N GLY A 151 -3.95 -5.00 -9.28
CA GLY A 151 -2.75 -5.24 -10.07
C GLY A 151 -1.49 -5.21 -9.22
N GLU A 152 -1.32 -4.18 -8.38
CA GLU A 152 -0.19 -4.10 -7.44
C GLU A 152 -0.22 -5.27 -6.44
N LYS A 153 -1.40 -5.60 -5.89
CA LYS A 153 -1.56 -6.73 -4.96
C LYS A 153 -1.15 -8.05 -5.61
N GLY A 154 -1.64 -8.33 -6.81
CA GLY A 154 -1.24 -9.51 -7.59
C GLY A 154 0.27 -9.54 -7.88
N TRP A 155 0.81 -8.42 -8.36
CA TRP A 155 2.24 -8.26 -8.66
C TRP A 155 3.13 -8.44 -7.42
N THR A 156 2.67 -8.04 -6.25
CA THR A 156 3.39 -8.25 -4.98
C THR A 156 3.31 -9.71 -4.57
N LEU A 157 2.12 -10.31 -4.54
CA LEU A 157 1.90 -11.69 -4.10
C LEU A 157 2.71 -12.72 -4.88
N VAL A 158 2.95 -12.51 -6.18
CA VAL A 158 3.79 -13.43 -6.99
C VAL A 158 5.25 -13.53 -6.52
N LYS A 159 5.73 -12.57 -5.73
CA LYS A 159 7.12 -12.56 -5.23
C LYS A 159 7.31 -13.36 -3.94
N PHE A 160 6.21 -13.74 -3.29
CA PHE A 160 6.22 -14.46 -2.02
C PHE A 160 6.08 -15.97 -2.25
N ASN A 161 5.80 -16.70 -1.16
CA ASN A 161 5.72 -18.15 -1.15
C ASN A 161 4.65 -18.73 -2.12
N LYS A 162 4.70 -20.05 -2.32
CA LYS A 162 3.80 -20.76 -3.24
C LYS A 162 2.32 -20.48 -2.97
N SER A 163 1.89 -20.38 -1.71
CA SER A 163 0.49 -20.07 -1.38
C SER A 163 0.09 -18.67 -1.88
N LYS A 164 0.92 -17.66 -1.65
CA LYS A 164 0.68 -16.28 -2.13
C LYS A 164 0.68 -16.20 -3.65
N LYS A 165 1.54 -16.95 -4.34
CA LYS A 165 1.52 -17.06 -5.81
C LYS A 165 0.17 -17.59 -6.34
N HIS A 166 -0.47 -18.54 -5.66
CA HIS A 166 -1.80 -19.01 -6.06
C HIS A 166 -2.88 -17.93 -5.87
N GLN A 167 -2.83 -17.19 -4.76
CA GLN A 167 -3.74 -16.06 -4.53
C GLN A 167 -3.59 -14.97 -5.61
N ALA A 168 -2.38 -14.73 -6.11
CA ALA A 168 -2.13 -13.77 -7.18
C ALA A 168 -2.90 -14.09 -8.48
N ILE A 169 -3.15 -15.38 -8.76
CA ILE A 169 -3.86 -15.82 -9.97
C ILE A 169 -5.27 -15.23 -10.02
N ASP A 170 -5.96 -15.15 -8.88
CA ASP A 170 -7.32 -14.62 -8.83
C ASP A 170 -7.35 -13.12 -9.16
N TYR A 171 -6.35 -12.37 -8.70
CA TYR A 171 -6.21 -10.95 -9.05
C TYR A 171 -5.91 -10.74 -10.55
N PHE A 172 -5.05 -11.56 -11.15
CA PHE A 172 -4.83 -11.49 -12.60
C PHE A 172 -6.06 -11.86 -13.42
N LYS A 173 -6.81 -12.89 -12.99
CA LYS A 173 -8.10 -13.24 -13.62
C LYS A 173 -9.11 -12.11 -13.54
N MET A 174 -9.18 -11.41 -12.42
CA MET A 174 -10.05 -10.23 -12.28
C MET A 174 -9.62 -9.10 -13.20
N ALA A 175 -8.31 -8.84 -13.32
CA ALA A 175 -7.78 -7.81 -14.21
C ALA A 175 -8.10 -8.12 -15.69
N LEU A 176 -7.93 -9.37 -16.12
CA LEU A 176 -8.24 -9.80 -17.49
C LEU A 176 -9.73 -9.62 -17.83
N LYS A 177 -10.64 -10.01 -16.92
CA LYS A 177 -12.09 -9.82 -17.12
C LYS A 177 -12.47 -8.35 -17.32
N GLU A 178 -11.79 -7.44 -16.62
CA GLU A 178 -12.06 -6.01 -16.75
C GLU A 178 -11.44 -5.43 -18.03
N GLN A 179 -10.29 -5.92 -18.46
CA GLN A 179 -9.72 -5.57 -19.76
C GLN A 179 -10.68 -5.97 -20.88
N ASP A 180 -11.19 -7.20 -20.87
CA ASP A 180 -12.20 -7.66 -21.82
C ASP A 180 -13.40 -6.71 -21.81
N ARG A 181 -13.98 -6.40 -20.64
CA ARG A 181 -15.10 -5.45 -20.53
C ARG A 181 -14.81 -4.10 -21.19
N LYS A 182 -13.62 -3.53 -20.96
CA LYS A 182 -13.21 -2.25 -21.55
C LYS A 182 -13.08 -2.33 -23.07
N GLU A 183 -12.54 -3.43 -23.60
CA GLU A 183 -12.43 -3.65 -25.05
C GLU A 183 -13.80 -3.82 -25.71
N TRP A 184 -14.73 -4.54 -25.06
CA TRP A 184 -16.10 -4.69 -25.53
C TRP A 184 -16.86 -3.35 -25.59
N HIS A 185 -16.69 -2.47 -24.59
CA HIS A 185 -17.31 -1.15 -24.59
C HIS A 185 -16.73 -0.20 -25.65
N LYS A 186 -15.48 -0.36 -26.06
CA LYS A 186 -14.87 0.43 -27.15
C LYS A 186 -15.38 0.03 -28.55
N GLY A 187 -15.92 -1.17 -28.69
CA GLY A 187 -16.44 -1.71 -29.96
C GLY A 187 -17.94 -1.50 -30.18
N MET A 188 -18.65 -0.86 -29.24
CA MET A 188 -20.07 -0.53 -29.41
C MET A 188 -20.21 0.90 -29.99
N PRO A 189 -20.89 1.08 -31.13
CA PRO A 189 -21.08 2.38 -31.77
C PRO A 189 -21.99 3.33 -30.99
#